data_AF-E6ZU06-F1
#
_entry.id   AF-E6ZU06-F1
#
_cell.length_a   1.000
_cell.length_b   1.000
_cell.length_c   1.000
_cell.angle_alpha   90.00
_cell.angle_beta   90.00
_cell.angle_gamma   90.00
#
_symmetry.space_group_name_H-M   'P 1'
#
loop_
_entity.id
_entity.type
_entity.pdbx_description
1 polymer ?
#
loop_
_entity_poly.entity_id
_entity_poly.type
_entity_poly.pdbx_seq_one_letter_code
_entity_poly.pdbx_strand_id
1 'polypeptide(L)'
;MKYMSVLFPVAFALFSTGGVAAEWLQSSPGHTWDDYCRPGGSQLDTLHACFIADPTFAKGLLSESSFQGYHDSDFKIDDPYTVLVTNKYKVSVGFYQVETPGAPDPKCAQVDIFTREKHPRELRSDIICKGQTMALPTFLWK
;
A
#
# COMPACT_ATOMS: atom_id res chain seq x y z
N MET A 1 -10.31 57.91 10.11
CA MET A 1 -11.01 56.67 9.71
C MET A 1 -10.46 55.53 10.54
N LYS A 2 -11.35 54.74 11.16
CA LYS A 2 -11.02 53.72 12.16
C LYS A 2 -11.15 52.36 11.45
N TYR A 3 -10.05 51.66 11.23
CA TYR A 3 -10.07 50.34 10.58
C TYR A 3 -10.45 49.28 11.62
N MET A 4 -11.65 48.71 11.50
CA MET A 4 -12.06 47.52 12.24
C MET A 4 -11.52 46.29 11.50
N SER A 5 -10.48 45.67 12.05
CA SER A 5 -9.98 44.37 11.60
C SER A 5 -10.93 43.28 12.09
N VAL A 6 -11.70 42.70 11.18
CA VAL A 6 -12.53 41.52 11.45
C VAL A 6 -11.64 40.28 11.33
N LEU A 7 -11.35 39.64 12.45
CA LEU A 7 -10.70 38.33 12.50
C LEU A 7 -11.73 37.27 12.08
N PHE A 8 -11.55 36.68 10.89
CA PHE A 8 -12.29 35.48 10.49
C PHE A 8 -11.74 34.28 11.27
N PRO A 9 -12.56 33.55 12.04
CA PRO A 9 -12.14 32.28 12.61
C PRO A 9 -12.03 31.24 11.49
N VAL A 10 -10.80 30.80 11.20
CA VAL A 10 -10.56 29.65 10.34
C VAL A 10 -10.97 28.41 11.13
N ALA A 11 -12.17 27.90 10.85
CA ALA A 11 -12.64 26.63 11.39
C ALA A 11 -11.80 25.51 10.76
N PHE A 12 -10.83 24.98 11.51
CA PHE A 12 -10.21 23.71 11.19
C PHE A 12 -11.25 22.61 11.45
N ALA A 13 -11.85 22.09 10.38
CA ALA A 13 -12.61 20.86 10.45
C ALA A 13 -11.64 19.74 10.80
N LEU A 14 -11.67 19.31 12.07
CA LEU A 14 -11.07 18.04 12.49
C LEU A 14 -11.93 16.95 11.85
N PHE A 15 -11.47 16.43 10.71
CA PHE A 15 -12.01 15.20 10.15
C PHE A 15 -11.77 14.11 11.17
N SER A 16 -12.85 13.68 11.82
CA SER A 16 -12.90 12.48 12.63
C SER A 16 -12.41 11.33 11.77
N THR A 17 -11.24 10.79 12.11
CA THR A 17 -10.71 9.56 11.53
C THR A 17 -11.61 8.40 11.98
N GLY A 18 -12.71 8.21 11.25
CA GLY A 18 -13.39 6.93 11.25
C GLY A 18 -12.36 5.89 10.85
N GLY A 19 -12.25 4.81 11.61
CA GLY A 19 -11.32 3.73 11.30
C GLY A 19 -11.62 3.20 9.90
N VAL A 20 -10.83 3.63 8.92
CA VAL A 20 -10.98 3.22 7.53
C VAL A 20 -10.30 1.89 7.33
N ALA A 21 -11.13 0.85 7.44
CA ALA A 21 -11.05 -0.32 6.59
C ALA A 21 -10.67 0.10 5.16
N ALA A 22 -9.43 -0.20 4.72
CA ALA A 22 -8.90 0.06 3.38
C ALA A 22 -8.98 1.53 2.88
N GLU A 23 -7.86 2.25 2.82
CA GLU A 23 -7.83 3.61 2.29
C GLU A 23 -6.86 3.75 1.10
N TRP A 24 -7.41 4.11 -0.07
CA TRP A 24 -6.61 4.56 -1.20
C TRP A 24 -6.18 6.01 -0.96
N LEU A 25 -4.87 6.23 -0.87
CA LEU A 25 -4.27 7.54 -0.72
C LEU A 25 -4.39 8.33 -2.03
N GLN A 26 -4.84 9.57 -1.93
CA GLN A 26 -4.84 10.49 -3.06
C GLN A 26 -3.41 10.86 -3.45
N SER A 27 -3.09 10.73 -4.74
CA SER A 27 -1.80 11.15 -5.28
C SER A 27 -1.56 12.66 -5.06
N SER A 28 -0.35 13.01 -4.65
CA SER A 28 0.12 14.40 -4.55
C SER A 28 1.57 14.50 -5.03
N PRO A 29 2.08 15.69 -5.40
CA PRO A 29 3.45 15.83 -5.88
C PRO A 29 4.47 15.24 -4.89
N GLY A 30 5.33 14.32 -5.35
CA GLY A 30 6.32 13.62 -4.50
C GLY A 30 5.75 12.41 -3.75
N HIS A 31 4.46 12.13 -3.92
CA HIS A 31 3.71 11.06 -3.27
C HIS A 31 2.75 10.41 -4.28
N THR A 32 3.32 9.80 -5.31
CA THR A 32 2.64 9.03 -6.34
C THR A 32 3.25 7.64 -6.47
N TRP A 33 2.57 6.69 -7.13
CA TRP A 33 3.17 5.37 -7.39
C TRP A 33 4.53 5.50 -8.10
N ASP A 34 4.64 6.39 -9.07
CA ASP A 34 5.89 6.64 -9.82
C ASP A 34 7.02 7.15 -8.91
N ASP A 35 6.73 7.99 -7.92
CA ASP A 35 7.73 8.50 -6.97
C ASP A 35 8.36 7.39 -6.14
N TYR A 36 7.59 6.36 -5.78
CA TYR A 36 8.08 5.22 -5.01
C TYR A 36 8.69 4.14 -5.93
N CYS A 37 8.02 3.82 -7.04
CA CYS A 37 8.22 2.55 -7.74
C CYS A 37 9.01 2.65 -9.05
N ARG A 38 9.18 3.83 -9.64
CA ARG A 38 10.00 3.96 -10.86
C ARG A 38 11.49 4.14 -10.52
N PRO A 39 12.40 3.65 -11.39
CA PRO A 39 13.81 3.98 -11.30
C PRO A 39 14.03 5.50 -11.27
N GLY A 40 14.76 5.99 -10.26
CA GLY A 40 14.99 7.42 -10.06
C GLY A 40 13.83 8.19 -9.41
N GLY A 41 12.78 7.49 -8.96
CA GLY A 41 11.69 8.07 -8.17
C GLY A 41 12.20 8.72 -6.88
N SER A 42 11.57 9.83 -6.49
CA SER A 42 12.00 10.64 -5.35
C SER A 42 11.89 9.93 -3.99
N GLN A 43 11.09 8.87 -3.91
CA GLN A 43 10.83 8.08 -2.71
C GLN A 43 11.35 6.63 -2.82
N LEU A 44 12.14 6.30 -3.85
CA LEU A 44 12.64 4.95 -4.10
C LEU A 44 13.47 4.37 -2.92
N ASP A 45 14.08 5.24 -2.12
CA ASP A 45 14.87 4.85 -0.95
C ASP A 45 14.04 4.67 0.34
N THR A 46 12.72 4.89 0.29
CA THR A 46 11.84 4.65 1.44
C THR A 46 11.46 3.18 1.55
N LEU A 47 11.04 2.72 2.74
CA LEU A 47 10.50 1.37 2.91
C LEU A 47 9.14 1.28 2.22
N HIS A 48 9.06 0.52 1.13
CA HIS A 48 7.80 0.25 0.43
C HIS A 48 7.92 -0.98 -0.46
N ALA A 49 6.77 -1.48 -0.91
CA ALA A 49 6.62 -2.59 -1.83
C ALA A 49 5.72 -2.17 -2.99
N CYS A 50 6.13 -2.45 -4.22
CA CYS A 50 5.43 -2.03 -5.43
C CYS A 50 4.73 -3.20 -6.10
N PHE A 51 3.45 -3.03 -6.41
CA PHE A 51 2.60 -4.04 -7.01
C PHE A 51 1.98 -3.53 -8.31
N ILE A 52 1.84 -4.45 -9.26
CA ILE A 52 1.04 -4.30 -10.47
C ILE A 52 -0.17 -5.22 -10.35
N ALA A 53 -1.37 -4.69 -10.52
CA ALA A 53 -2.60 -5.46 -10.43
C ALA A 53 -3.67 -5.01 -11.44
N ASP A 54 -4.61 -5.89 -11.74
CA ASP A 54 -5.78 -5.49 -12.52
C ASP A 54 -6.68 -4.58 -11.66
N PRO A 55 -7.29 -3.51 -12.21
CA PRO A 55 -8.22 -2.66 -11.47
C PRO A 55 -9.38 -3.43 -10.81
N THR A 56 -9.74 -4.60 -11.34
CA THR A 56 -10.75 -5.50 -10.75
C THR A 56 -10.32 -6.03 -9.39
N PHE A 57 -9.01 -6.23 -9.17
CA PHE A 57 -8.48 -6.64 -7.87
C PHE A 57 -8.77 -5.57 -6.81
N ALA A 58 -8.43 -4.31 -7.10
CA ALA A 58 -8.69 -3.17 -6.20
C ALA A 58 -10.18 -3.03 -5.87
N LYS A 59 -11.06 -3.21 -6.85
CA LYS A 59 -12.52 -3.20 -6.67
C LYS A 59 -13.05 -4.40 -5.86
N GLY A 60 -12.31 -5.51 -5.84
CA GLY A 60 -12.65 -6.73 -5.11
C GLY A 60 -12.15 -6.76 -3.67
N LEU A 61 -11.42 -5.73 -3.22
CA LEU A 61 -10.93 -5.63 -1.86
C LEU A 61 -12.09 -5.38 -0.89
N LEU A 62 -12.11 -6.17 0.17
CA LEU A 62 -13.08 -6.06 1.26
C LEU A 62 -12.61 -5.05 2.29
N SER A 63 -13.56 -4.55 3.08
CA SER A 63 -13.30 -3.66 4.22
C SER A 63 -12.45 -4.31 5.32
N GLU A 64 -12.27 -5.63 5.29
CA GLU A 64 -11.34 -6.33 6.19
C GLU A 64 -9.87 -6.07 5.84
N SER A 65 -9.59 -5.45 4.69
CA SER A 65 -8.23 -5.13 4.28
C SER A 65 -7.68 -4.00 5.15
N SER A 66 -6.47 -4.20 5.67
CA SER A 66 -5.72 -3.18 6.41
C SER A 66 -4.62 -2.64 5.49
N PHE A 67 -4.94 -1.63 4.69
CA PHE A 67 -3.94 -1.02 3.81
C PHE A 67 -4.14 0.48 3.65
N GLN A 68 -3.01 1.16 3.43
CA GLN A 68 -2.92 2.49 2.85
C GLN A 68 -2.01 2.38 1.61
N GLY A 69 -2.47 2.88 0.46
CA GLY A 69 -1.69 2.76 -0.78
C GLY A 69 -2.13 3.76 -1.85
N TYR A 70 -1.22 4.14 -2.74
CA TYR A 70 -1.53 5.03 -3.87
C TYR A 70 -2.15 4.24 -5.04
N HIS A 71 -3.15 4.82 -5.70
CA HIS A 71 -4.05 4.13 -6.64
C HIS A 71 -3.75 4.46 -8.11
N ASP A 72 -3.54 3.45 -8.98
CA ASP A 72 -4.25 3.24 -10.27
C ASP A 72 -3.76 1.92 -10.93
N SER A 73 -4.51 0.81 -10.80
CA SER A 73 -4.09 -0.60 -11.09
C SER A 73 -2.87 -1.10 -10.30
N ASP A 74 -1.82 -0.30 -10.28
CA ASP A 74 -0.59 -0.48 -9.56
C ASP A 74 -0.70 0.27 -8.24
N PHE A 75 -0.08 -0.28 -7.21
CA PHE A 75 -0.13 0.31 -5.88
C PHE A 75 1.17 0.05 -5.12
N LYS A 76 1.38 0.86 -4.08
CA LYS A 76 2.48 0.66 -3.14
C LYS A 76 1.94 0.47 -1.73
N ILE A 77 2.64 -0.35 -0.95
CA ILE A 77 2.39 -0.58 0.48
C ILE A 77 3.65 -0.15 1.23
N ASP A 78 3.51 0.59 2.31
CA ASP A 78 4.59 1.04 3.19
C ASP A 78 4.34 0.80 4.68
N ASP A 79 3.18 0.24 5.04
CA ASP A 79 2.91 -0.25 6.40
C ASP A 79 3.74 -1.50 6.68
N PRO A 80 4.40 -1.62 7.86
CA PRO A 80 5.14 -2.82 8.28
C PRO A 80 4.40 -4.15 8.02
N TYR A 81 3.07 -4.15 8.16
CA TYR A 81 2.25 -5.30 7.83
C TYR A 81 0.89 -4.89 7.25
N THR A 82 0.62 -5.33 6.02
CA THR A 82 -0.63 -5.08 5.31
C THR A 82 -1.31 -6.39 4.94
N VAL A 83 -2.63 -6.40 5.03
CA VAL A 83 -3.46 -7.50 4.56
C VAL A 83 -4.47 -6.97 3.56
N LEU A 84 -4.45 -7.55 2.36
CA LEU A 84 -5.47 -7.33 1.34
C LEU A 84 -6.39 -8.54 1.30
N VAL A 85 -7.69 -8.33 1.48
CA VAL A 85 -8.69 -9.39 1.57
C VAL A 85 -9.66 -9.28 0.40
N THR A 86 -9.89 -10.38 -0.31
CA THR A 86 -10.97 -10.53 -1.29
C THR A 86 -11.95 -11.59 -0.81
N ASN A 87 -13.00 -11.87 -1.59
CA ASN A 87 -13.92 -12.97 -1.27
C ASN A 87 -13.25 -14.35 -1.22
N LYS A 88 -12.24 -14.59 -2.08
CA LYS A 88 -11.61 -15.91 -2.23
C LYS A 88 -10.20 -15.99 -1.65
N TYR A 89 -9.51 -14.86 -1.48
CA TYR A 89 -8.08 -14.82 -1.20
C TYR A 89 -7.70 -13.79 -0.15
N LYS A 90 -6.57 -14.03 0.51
CA LYS A 90 -5.87 -13.10 1.39
C LYS A 90 -4.45 -12.93 0.88
N VAL A 91 -4.02 -11.68 0.67
CA VAL A 91 -2.63 -11.32 0.39
C VAL A 91 -2.06 -10.65 1.64
N SER A 92 -1.02 -11.23 2.23
CA SER A 92 -0.31 -10.67 3.37
C SER A 92 1.01 -10.10 2.89
N VAL A 93 1.29 -8.86 3.23
CA VAL A 93 2.53 -8.15 2.90
C VAL A 93 3.20 -7.77 4.20
N GLY A 94 4.37 -8.32 4.48
CA GLY A 94 5.12 -8.02 5.71
C GLY A 94 6.53 -7.59 5.40
N PHE A 95 6.98 -6.46 5.93
CA PHE A 95 8.37 -6.03 5.81
C PHE A 95 9.21 -6.69 6.91
N TYR A 96 10.33 -7.27 6.51
CA TYR A 96 11.32 -7.81 7.44
C TYR A 96 12.72 -7.37 7.02
N GLN A 97 13.56 -7.14 8.02
CA GLN A 97 14.96 -6.88 7.77
C GLN A 97 15.63 -8.20 7.40
N VAL A 98 15.96 -8.37 6.12
CA VAL A 98 16.87 -9.44 5.67
C VAL A 98 18.30 -9.04 6.03
N GLU A 99 18.80 -9.41 7.21
CA GLU A 99 20.22 -9.20 7.50
C GLU A 99 21.08 -9.87 6.41
N THR A 100 21.62 -9.06 5.49
CA THR A 100 22.44 -9.53 4.39
C THR A 100 23.85 -9.00 4.64
N PRO A 101 24.81 -9.86 5.03
CA PRO A 101 26.17 -9.42 5.29
C PRO A 101 26.75 -8.70 4.07
N GLY A 102 27.06 -7.41 4.22
CA GLY A 102 27.64 -6.57 3.17
C GLY A 102 26.67 -5.86 2.23
N ALA A 103 25.35 -6.01 2.40
CA ALA A 103 24.36 -5.21 1.66
C ALA A 103 23.73 -4.14 2.58
N PRO A 104 23.77 -2.86 2.21
CA PRO A 104 23.38 -1.77 3.11
C PRO A 104 21.86 -1.59 3.29
N ASP A 105 20.99 -2.40 2.67
CA ASP A 105 19.55 -2.09 2.73
C ASP A 105 18.65 -3.31 2.44
N PRO A 106 18.13 -4.02 3.46
CA PRO A 106 17.20 -5.12 3.23
C PRO A 106 15.75 -4.68 3.38
N LYS A 107 15.37 -3.62 2.65
CA LYS A 107 13.98 -3.17 2.51
C LYS A 107 13.25 -4.12 1.58
N CYS A 108 12.95 -5.30 2.08
CA CYS A 108 12.19 -6.31 1.36
C CYS A 108 10.88 -6.60 2.09
N ALA A 109 9.85 -6.89 1.30
CA ALA A 109 8.57 -7.38 1.78
C ALA A 109 8.40 -8.85 1.41
N GLN A 110 7.83 -9.62 2.33
CA GLN A 110 7.27 -10.94 2.05
C GLN A 110 5.88 -10.72 1.52
N VAL A 111 5.53 -11.43 0.46
CA VAL A 111 4.19 -11.41 -0.09
C VAL A 111 3.67 -12.83 -0.09
N ASP A 112 2.75 -13.12 0.82
CA ASP A 112 2.15 -14.45 0.97
C ASP A 112 0.68 -14.39 0.53
N ILE A 113 0.28 -15.29 -0.36
CA ILE A 113 -1.07 -15.36 -0.93
C ILE A 113 -1.73 -16.65 -0.46
N PHE A 114 -2.89 -16.54 0.18
CA PHE A 114 -3.65 -17.66 0.73
C PHE A 114 -5.07 -17.72 0.16
N THR A 115 -5.68 -18.91 0.18
CA THR A 115 -7.14 -19.05 0.08
C THR A 115 -7.83 -18.54 1.35
N ARG A 116 -9.06 -18.05 1.24
CA ARG A 116 -9.89 -17.57 2.36
C ARG A 116 -10.87 -18.63 2.87
N GLU A 117 -10.47 -19.89 2.81
CA GLU A 117 -11.26 -21.03 3.28
C GLU A 117 -11.05 -21.26 4.78
N LYS A 118 -11.88 -22.11 5.41
CA LYS A 118 -11.74 -22.52 6.82
C LYS A 118 -10.33 -23.05 7.14
N HIS A 119 -9.69 -23.66 6.15
CA HIS A 119 -8.30 -24.13 6.20
C HIS A 119 -7.51 -23.43 5.09
N PRO A 120 -6.91 -22.26 5.38
CA PRO A 120 -6.17 -21.50 4.38
C PRO A 120 -5.05 -22.33 3.78
N ARG A 121 -4.95 -22.32 2.45
CA ARG A 121 -3.83 -22.91 1.72
C ARG A 121 -2.97 -21.79 1.15
N GLU A 122 -1.68 -21.87 1.38
CA GLU A 122 -0.72 -21.00 0.69
C GLU A 122 -0.69 -21.36 -0.79
N LEU A 123 -0.91 -20.35 -1.63
CA LEU A 123 -0.89 -20.46 -3.08
C LEU A 123 0.44 -19.98 -3.63
N ARG A 124 1.08 -19.01 -2.96
CA ARG A 124 2.31 -18.37 -3.40
C ARG A 124 2.96 -17.62 -2.23
N SER A 125 4.29 -17.63 -2.19
CA SER A 125 5.11 -16.79 -1.32
C SER A 125 6.28 -16.23 -2.14
N ASP A 126 6.46 -14.91 -2.13
CA ASP A 126 7.56 -14.23 -2.80
C ASP A 126 8.22 -13.19 -1.89
N ILE A 127 9.42 -12.80 -2.28
CA ILE A 127 10.16 -11.69 -1.66
C ILE A 127 10.32 -10.60 -2.72
N ILE A 128 9.93 -9.39 -2.38
CA ILE A 128 10.16 -8.21 -3.23
C ILE A 128 10.98 -7.18 -2.47
N CYS A 129 12.08 -6.76 -3.07
CA CYS A 129 12.99 -5.80 -2.50
C CYS A 129 12.89 -4.45 -3.22
N LYS A 130 13.50 -3.43 -2.61
CA LYS A 130 13.66 -2.09 -3.16
C LYS A 130 13.88 -2.06 -4.68
N GLY A 131 13.07 -1.26 -5.38
CA GLY A 131 13.14 -1.06 -6.83
C GLY A 131 12.59 -2.22 -7.67
N GLN A 132 12.11 -3.30 -7.04
CA GLN A 132 11.38 -4.36 -7.72
C GLN A 132 9.88 -4.08 -7.70
N THR A 133 9.19 -4.61 -8.70
CA THR A 133 7.73 -4.58 -8.79
C THR A 133 7.20 -6.00 -8.93
N MET A 134 6.12 -6.31 -8.21
CA MET A 134 5.45 -7.60 -8.29
C MET A 134 4.15 -7.50 -9.08
N ALA A 135 4.05 -8.22 -10.19
CA ALA A 135 2.76 -8.49 -10.81
C ALA A 135 1.99 -9.50 -9.95
N LEU A 136 0.84 -9.08 -9.43
CA LEU A 136 -0.04 -9.97 -8.69
C LEU A 136 -0.60 -11.07 -9.61
N PRO A 137 -0.81 -12.31 -9.12
CA PRO A 137 -1.33 -13.39 -9.95
C PRO A 137 -2.76 -13.13 -10.44
N THR A 138 -3.02 -13.42 -11.71
CA THR A 138 -4.34 -13.16 -12.34
C THR A 138 -5.51 -13.91 -11.71
N PHE A 139 -5.27 -14.99 -10.97
CA PHE A 139 -6.35 -15.70 -10.28
C PHE A 139 -6.99 -14.88 -9.16
N LEU A 140 -6.33 -13.83 -8.68
CA LEU A 140 -6.83 -12.97 -7.60
C LEU A 140 -8.05 -12.15 -8.00
N TRP A 141 -8.33 -12.00 -9.31
CA TRP A 141 -9.44 -11.22 -9.85
C TRP A 141 -10.25 -11.99 -10.91
N LYS A 142 -10.18 -13.32 -10.88
CA LYS A 142 -11.03 -14.24 -11.66
C LYS A 142 -12.07 -14.92 -10.77
#